data_AF-A0A7C4P1B8-F1
#
_entry.id   AF-A0A7C4P1B8-F1
#
_cell.length_a   1.000
_cell.length_b   1.000
_cell.length_c   1.000
_cell.angle_alpha   90.00
_cell.angle_beta   90.00
_cell.angle_gamma   90.00
#
_symmetry.space_group_name_H-M   'P 1'
#
loop_
_entity.id
_entity.type
_entity.pdbx_description
1 polymer ?
#
loop_
_entity_poly.entity_id
_entity_poly.type
_entity_poly.pdbx_seq_one_letter_code
_entity_poly.pdbx_strand_id
1 'polypeptide(L)'
;PPPGLVPSCQEAGILGSIGGIMGCIQATEAIKLILGIGEPLVGKLLIMDALSMDFRKVKLRKDPSCPLCSEKAVIKELVEYEQVCDMHF
;
A
#
# COMPACT_ATOMS: atom_id res chain seq x y z
N PRO A 1 6.40 -15.22 -15.00
CA PRO A 1 5.56 -15.33 -16.21
C PRO A 1 6.25 -14.58 -17.37
N PRO A 2 6.02 -14.96 -18.64
CA PRO A 2 6.49 -14.20 -19.80
C PRO A 2 5.98 -12.73 -19.76
N PRO A 3 6.71 -11.76 -20.32
CA PRO A 3 6.24 -10.39 -20.47
C PRO A 3 4.85 -10.36 -21.15
N GLY A 4 3.91 -9.61 -20.60
CA GLY A 4 2.53 -9.49 -21.13
C GLY A 4 1.53 -10.55 -20.65
N LEU A 5 1.92 -11.51 -19.81
CA LEU A 5 1.00 -12.55 -19.31
C LEU A 5 0.28 -12.21 -18.00
N VAL A 6 0.64 -11.09 -17.36
CA VAL A 6 0.00 -10.60 -16.14
C VAL A 6 -0.75 -9.33 -16.53
N PRO A 7 -2.10 -9.34 -16.50
CA PRO A 7 -2.86 -8.15 -16.84
C PRO A 7 -2.50 -7.03 -15.87
N SER A 8 -2.42 -5.80 -16.38
CA SER A 8 -2.25 -4.62 -15.54
C SER A 8 -3.48 -4.47 -14.61
N CYS A 9 -3.34 -3.71 -13.52
CA CYS A 9 -4.50 -3.35 -12.68
C CYS A 9 -5.60 -2.63 -13.47
N GLN A 10 -5.24 -2.01 -14.60
CA GLN A 10 -6.16 -1.36 -15.53
C GLN A 10 -6.89 -2.36 -16.44
N GLU A 11 -6.23 -3.45 -16.84
CA GLU A 11 -6.81 -4.53 -17.67
C GLU A 11 -7.66 -5.52 -16.86
N ALA A 12 -7.25 -5.84 -15.62
CA ALA A 12 -8.01 -6.73 -14.74
C ALA A 12 -9.19 -6.03 -14.05
N GLY A 13 -9.09 -4.71 -13.85
CA GLY A 13 -10.06 -3.90 -13.14
C GLY A 13 -10.09 -4.14 -11.62
N ILE A 14 -10.65 -3.18 -10.90
CA ILE A 14 -10.96 -3.29 -9.47
C ILE A 14 -12.41 -2.88 -9.25
N LEU A 15 -13.10 -3.54 -8.33
CA LEU A 15 -14.41 -3.08 -7.87
C LEU A 15 -14.23 -1.71 -7.18
N GLY A 16 -14.81 -0.65 -7.74
CA GLY A 16 -14.66 0.71 -7.21
C GLY A 16 -15.06 0.85 -5.73
N SER A 17 -16.01 0.04 -5.27
CA SER A 17 -16.40 -0.07 -3.87
C SER A 17 -15.23 -0.46 -2.96
N ILE A 18 -14.31 -1.32 -3.41
CA ILE A 18 -13.12 -1.74 -2.66
C ILE A 18 -12.15 -0.58 -2.50
N GLY A 19 -11.95 0.21 -3.56
CA GLY A 19 -11.20 1.47 -3.46
C GLY A 19 -11.83 2.44 -2.46
N GLY A 20 -13.17 2.57 -2.48
CA GLY A 20 -13.90 3.40 -1.53
C GLY A 20 -13.74 2.94 -0.07
N ILE A 21 -13.88 1.65 0.20
CA ILE A 21 -13.67 1.08 1.55
C ILE A 21 -12.25 1.37 2.04
N MET A 22 -11.24 1.09 1.21
CA MET A 22 -9.84 1.34 1.58
C MET A 22 -9.57 2.83 1.83
N GLY A 23 -10.15 3.74 1.03
CA GLY A 23 -10.05 5.18 1.23
C GLY A 23 -10.68 5.64 2.55
N CYS A 24 -11.87 5.14 2.90
CA CYS A 24 -12.51 5.44 4.19
C CYS A 24 -11.69 4.93 5.39
N ILE A 25 -11.10 3.73 5.28
CA ILE A 25 -10.19 3.21 6.30
C ILE A 25 -8.97 4.12 6.45
N GLN A 26 -8.33 4.51 5.34
CA GLN A 26 -7.18 5.42 5.35
C GLN A 26 -7.51 6.78 5.97
N ALA A 27 -8.65 7.38 5.61
CA ALA A 27 -9.12 8.63 6.19
C ALA A 27 -9.34 8.53 7.71
N THR A 28 -9.91 7.41 8.16
CA THR A 28 -10.12 7.15 9.59
C THR A 28 -8.79 7.01 10.34
N GLU A 29 -7.80 6.31 9.77
CA GLU A 29 -6.46 6.22 10.36
C GLU A 29 -5.76 7.58 10.44
N ALA A 30 -5.91 8.43 9.42
CA ALA A 30 -5.38 9.80 9.44
C ALA A 30 -6.01 10.63 10.57
N ILE A 31 -7.35 10.55 10.75
CA ILE A 31 -8.05 11.23 11.84
C ILE A 31 -7.54 10.76 13.21
N LYS A 32 -7.37 9.45 13.40
CA LYS A 32 -6.81 8.91 14.66
C LYS A 32 -5.42 9.44 14.96
N LEU A 33 -4.56 9.53 13.94
CA LEU A 33 -3.21 10.07 14.08
C LEU A 33 -3.22 11.56 14.43
N ILE A 34 -4.06 12.36 13.75
CA ILE A 34 -4.18 13.81 13.99
C ILE A 34 -4.68 14.10 15.40
N LEU A 35 -5.67 13.34 15.87
CA LEU A 35 -6.27 13.54 17.19
C LEU A 35 -5.50 12.85 18.32
N GLY A 36 -4.54 11.97 18.01
CA GLY A 36 -3.80 11.19 19.00
C GLY A 36 -4.68 10.19 19.77
N ILE A 37 -5.72 9.63 19.12
CA ILE A 37 -6.70 8.74 19.76
C ILE A 37 -6.69 7.32 19.21
N GLY A 38 -7.13 6.37 20.04
CA GLY A 38 -7.28 4.97 19.68
C GLY A 38 -5.96 4.26 19.38
N GLU A 39 -6.03 3.16 18.63
CA GLU A 39 -4.86 2.40 18.20
C GLU A 39 -4.74 2.45 16.67
N PRO A 40 -3.81 3.26 16.13
CA PRO A 40 -3.55 3.29 14.69
C PRO A 40 -3.01 1.96 14.14
N LEU A 41 -3.16 1.78 12.83
CA LEU A 41 -2.57 0.68 12.07
C LEU A 41 -1.07 0.88 11.78
N VAL A 42 -0.43 1.87 12.41
CA VAL A 42 1.03 2.09 12.30
C VAL A 42 1.78 0.78 12.62
N GLY A 43 2.70 0.41 11.71
CA GLY A 43 3.48 -0.83 11.82
C GLY A 43 2.69 -2.11 11.55
N LYS A 44 1.47 -2.03 10.98
CA LYS A 44 0.64 -3.18 10.61
C LYS A 44 0.25 -3.08 9.14
N LEU A 45 0.29 -4.20 8.43
CA LEU A 45 -0.31 -4.36 7.11
C LEU A 45 -1.74 -4.88 7.29
N LEU A 46 -2.73 -4.12 6.80
CA LEU A 46 -4.11 -4.57 6.71
C LEU A 46 -4.34 -5.26 5.36
N ILE A 47 -4.88 -6.47 5.40
CA ILE A 47 -5.27 -7.26 4.24
C ILE A 47 -6.77 -7.48 4.33
N MET A 48 -7.48 -7.16 3.26
CA MET A 48 -8.91 -7.41 3.13
C MET A 48 -9.13 -8.46 2.04
N ASP A 49 -9.80 -9.55 2.40
CA ASP A 49 -10.41 -10.45 1.42
C ASP A 49 -11.80 -9.91 1.11
N ALA A 50 -11.99 -9.39 -0.10
CA ALA A 50 -13.25 -8.78 -0.51
C ALA A 50 -14.37 -9.81 -0.79
N LEU A 51 -14.01 -11.07 -1.05
CA LEU A 51 -15.00 -12.11 -1.37
C LEU A 51 -15.61 -12.68 -0.10
N SER A 52 -14.80 -12.95 0.92
CA SER A 52 -15.27 -13.41 2.24
C SER A 52 -15.55 -12.28 3.22
N MET A 53 -15.15 -11.04 2.89
CA MET A 53 -15.20 -9.86 3.77
C MET A 53 -14.41 -10.02 5.07
N ASP A 54 -13.28 -10.72 4.99
CA ASP A 54 -12.36 -10.92 6.12
C ASP A 54 -11.25 -9.87 6.16
N PHE A 55 -10.89 -9.46 7.38
CA PHE A 55 -9.78 -8.54 7.63
C PHE A 55 -8.67 -9.22 8.43
N ARG A 56 -7.46 -9.18 7.91
CA ARG A 56 -6.27 -9.71 8.56
C ARG A 56 -5.24 -8.61 8.77
N LYS A 57 -4.68 -8.56 9.98
CA LYS A 57 -3.60 -7.62 10.32
C LYS A 57 -2.30 -8.40 10.50
N VAL A 58 -1.25 -7.99 9.79
CA VAL A 58 0.09 -8.56 9.95
C VAL A 58 0.99 -7.50 10.54
N LYS A 59 1.67 -7.79 11.65
CA LYS A 59 2.65 -6.87 12.24
C LYS A 59 3.88 -6.80 11.34
N LEU A 60 4.22 -5.61 10.88
CA LEU A 60 5.44 -5.35 10.13
C LEU A 60 6.57 -5.00 11.11
N ARG A 61 7.77 -5.48 10.80
CA ARG A 61 9.00 -5.14 11.53
C ARG A 61 9.89 -4.35 10.59
N LYS A 62 10.55 -3.32 11.14
CA LYS A 62 11.58 -2.57 10.40
C LYS A 62 12.72 -3.53 10.06
N ASP A 63 13.14 -3.53 8.81
CA ASP A 63 14.37 -4.23 8.40
C ASP A 63 15.59 -3.40 8.82
N PRO A 64 16.48 -3.92 9.68
CA PRO A 64 17.70 -3.21 10.08
C PRO A 64 18.68 -2.99 8.91
N SER A 65 18.52 -3.70 7.80
CA SER A 65 19.35 -3.55 6.59
C SER A 65 18.65 -2.74 5.47
N CYS A 66 17.49 -2.12 5.76
CA CYS A 66 16.73 -1.40 4.75
C CYS A 66 17.57 -0.27 4.11
N PRO A 67 17.75 -0.26 2.78
CA PRO A 67 18.59 0.73 2.11
C PRO A 67 18.03 2.17 2.16
N LEU A 68 16.76 2.33 2.55
CA LEU A 68 16.08 3.62 2.65
C LEU A 68 16.07 4.21 4.08
N CYS A 69 15.81 3.38 5.11
CA CYS A 69 15.56 3.89 6.46
C CYS A 69 16.36 3.21 7.58
N SER A 70 17.31 2.33 7.25
CA SER A 70 18.27 1.81 8.24
C SER A 70 19.30 2.87 8.65
N GLU A 71 20.07 2.59 9.70
CA GLU A 71 21.19 3.45 10.11
C GLU A 71 22.29 3.56 9.04
N LYS A 72 22.35 2.58 8.12
CA LYS A 72 23.30 2.53 6.99
C LYS A 72 22.60 2.83 5.66
N ALA A 73 21.54 3.64 5.66
CA ALA A 73 20.78 3.96 4.45
C ALA A 73 21.67 4.50 3.33
N VAL A 74 21.47 3.96 2.13
CA VAL A 74 22.23 4.30 0.91
C VAL A 74 21.38 5.09 -0.10
N ILE A 75 20.06 4.97 -0.04
CA ILE A 75 19.14 5.74 -0.87
C ILE A 75 19.00 7.13 -0.23
N LYS A 76 19.57 8.15 -0.86
CA LYS A 76 19.59 9.53 -0.34
C LYS A 76 18.92 10.55 -1.26
N GLU A 77 18.68 10.17 -2.51
CA GLU A 77 18.12 11.03 -3.54
C GLU A 77 16.98 10.31 -4.25
N LEU A 78 16.08 11.10 -4.83
CA LEU A 78 14.98 10.59 -5.63
C LEU A 78 15.54 10.09 -6.95
N VAL A 79 15.18 8.85 -7.32
CA VAL A 79 15.41 8.32 -8.65
C VAL A 79 14.11 8.48 -9.41
N GLU A 80 14.15 9.14 -10.56
CA GLU A 80 13.03 9.09 -11.51
C GLU A 80 13.00 7.70 -12.11
N TYR A 81 11.95 6.96 -11.80
CA TYR A 81 11.61 5.75 -12.52
C TYR A 81 10.82 6.18 -13.74
N GLU A 82 11.23 5.77 -14.95
CA GLU A 82 10.34 5.75 -16.10
C GLU A 82 9.17 4.84 -15.74
N GLN A 83 8.08 5.43 -15.26
CA GLN A 83 6.88 4.71 -14.94
C GLN A 83 6.30 4.20 -16.26
N VAL A 84 6.51 2.92 -16.55
CA VAL A 84 5.80 2.20 -17.63
C VAL A 84 4.37 1.95 -17.17
N CYS A 85 3.62 3.04 -17.00
CA CYS A 85 2.18 3.03 -17.06
C CYS A 85 1.86 3.90 -18.27
N ASP A 86 1.82 3.26 -19.45
CA ASP A 86 1.24 3.84 -20.65
C ASP A 86 -0.23 4.16 -20.36
N MET A 87 -0.51 5.35 -19.82
CA MET A 87 -1.85 5.91 -19.85
C MET A 87 -2.11 6.43 -21.26
N HIS A 88 -2.38 5.50 -22.18
CA HIS A 88 -3.08 5.83 -23.40
C HIS A 88 -4.56 6.05 -23.06
N PHE A 89 -4.99 7.31 -23.11
CA PHE A 89 -6.40 7.70 -23.09
C PHE A 89 -7.11 7.25 -24.38
#